data_AF-A0A6B0VMY7-F1
#
_entry.id   AF-A0A6B0VMY7-F1
#
_cell.length_a   1.000
_cell.length_b   1.000
_cell.length_c   1.000
_cell.angle_alpha   90.00
_cell.angle_beta   90.00
_cell.angle_gamma   90.00
#
_symmetry.space_group_name_H-M   'P 1'
#
loop_
_entity.id
_entity.type
_entity.pdbx_description
1 polymer ?
#
loop_
_entity_poly.entity_id
_entity_poly.type
_entity_poly.pdbx_seq_one_letter_code
_entity_poly.pdbx_strand_id
1 'polypeptide(L)'
;MSQAKGDRRERELVNELDESGFAVMRAPASGSATERELPDVLAGDGEQFYAIEAKSSSGDPIYLTGEEVEALIYFSQNFGAKPRIGVRFDREDWYFFHPGDLYVTDGGNYRVKKETAIADGTDFAEFVGTSEKVTLDEVGNDADDGPDEEILRVLNAVEQGVMDVEEAAQILE
;
A
#
# COMPACT_ATOMS: atom_id res chain seq x y z
N MET A 1 -13.73 -11.10 13.03
CA MET A 1 -14.61 -10.33 12.13
C MET A 1 -15.51 -11.33 11.41
N SER A 2 -16.81 -11.06 11.22
CA SER A 2 -17.63 -11.94 10.36
C SER A 2 -17.35 -11.62 8.90
N GLN A 3 -17.31 -12.63 8.02
CA GLN A 3 -17.08 -12.46 6.58
C GLN A 3 -17.98 -11.38 5.96
N ALA A 4 -19.22 -11.26 6.43
CA ALA A 4 -20.18 -10.25 5.98
C ALA A 4 -19.79 -8.79 6.27
N LYS A 5 -19.00 -8.53 7.33
CA LYS A 5 -18.54 -7.17 7.66
C LYS A 5 -17.31 -6.77 6.84
N GLY A 6 -16.40 -7.72 6.58
CA GLY A 6 -15.26 -7.53 5.67
C GLY A 6 -15.76 -7.24 4.26
N ASP A 7 -16.66 -8.08 3.75
CA ASP A 7 -17.29 -7.91 2.43
C ASP A 7 -18.02 -6.56 2.29
N ARG A 8 -18.61 -6.01 3.37
CA ARG A 8 -19.20 -4.67 3.32
C ARG A 8 -18.15 -3.57 3.15
N ARG A 9 -17.02 -3.63 3.86
CA ARG A 9 -15.98 -2.59 3.80
C ARG A 9 -15.20 -2.66 2.48
N GLU A 10 -14.93 -3.85 1.98
CA GLU A 10 -14.35 -4.00 0.63
C GLU A 10 -15.27 -3.43 -0.45
N ARG A 11 -16.60 -3.63 -0.34
CA ARG A 11 -17.56 -3.01 -1.27
C ARG A 11 -17.59 -1.49 -1.17
N GLU A 12 -17.45 -0.95 0.04
CA GLU A 12 -17.34 0.51 0.26
C GLU A 12 -16.13 1.07 -0.47
N LEU A 13 -14.94 0.48 -0.27
CA LEU A 13 -13.73 0.89 -0.98
C LEU A 13 -13.89 0.81 -2.51
N VAL A 14 -14.49 -0.28 -3.00
CA VAL A 14 -14.70 -0.48 -4.44
C VAL A 14 -15.63 0.56 -5.04
N ASN A 15 -16.72 0.89 -4.36
CA ASN A 15 -17.63 1.94 -4.81
C ASN A 15 -16.96 3.30 -4.78
N GLU A 16 -16.20 3.62 -3.72
CA GLU A 16 -15.50 4.91 -3.61
C GLU A 16 -14.46 5.07 -4.74
N LEU A 17 -13.71 4.02 -5.07
CA LEU A 17 -12.75 4.02 -6.19
C LEU A 17 -13.45 4.16 -7.55
N ASP A 18 -14.55 3.44 -7.79
CA ASP A 18 -15.33 3.53 -9.03
C ASP A 18 -15.94 4.93 -9.23
N GLU A 19 -16.50 5.50 -8.16
CA GLU A 19 -17.02 6.87 -8.14
C GLU A 19 -15.92 7.93 -8.38
N SER A 20 -14.67 7.59 -8.08
CA SER A 20 -13.49 8.44 -8.31
C SER A 20 -12.86 8.26 -9.70
N GLY A 21 -13.44 7.45 -10.57
CA GLY A 21 -13.02 7.29 -11.97
C GLY A 21 -12.10 6.10 -12.24
N PHE A 22 -11.82 5.25 -11.24
CA PHE A 22 -11.10 4.00 -11.45
C PHE A 22 -12.04 2.93 -12.01
N ALA A 23 -11.56 2.10 -12.95
CA ALA A 23 -12.18 0.82 -13.23
C ALA A 23 -11.75 -0.18 -12.15
N VAL A 24 -12.71 -0.77 -11.43
CA VAL A 24 -12.44 -1.60 -10.24
C VAL A 24 -12.93 -3.03 -10.41
N MET A 25 -12.13 -3.98 -9.95
CA MET A 25 -12.51 -5.40 -9.82
C MET A 25 -12.18 -5.89 -8.41
N ARG A 26 -13.09 -6.67 -7.81
CA ARG A 26 -12.80 -7.45 -6.60
C ARG A 26 -12.35 -8.85 -6.97
N ALA A 27 -11.31 -9.37 -6.31
CA ALA A 27 -10.92 -10.75 -6.53
C ALA A 27 -12.00 -11.72 -6.03
N PRO A 28 -12.30 -12.79 -6.78
CA PRO A 28 -13.27 -13.79 -6.34
C PRO A 28 -12.70 -14.57 -5.16
N ALA A 29 -13.33 -14.40 -3.98
CA ALA A 29 -13.00 -15.11 -2.75
C ALA A 29 -11.49 -15.09 -2.44
N SER A 30 -10.98 -13.94 -1.97
CA SER A 30 -9.62 -13.77 -1.42
C SER A 30 -9.30 -14.69 -0.21
N GLY A 31 -10.17 -15.65 0.12
CA GLY A 31 -9.93 -16.71 1.11
C GLY A 31 -10.12 -18.12 0.56
N SER A 32 -9.11 -18.98 0.75
CA SER A 32 -9.06 -20.47 0.70
C SER A 32 -9.68 -21.24 -0.48
N ALA A 33 -10.41 -20.58 -1.38
CA ALA A 33 -11.13 -21.22 -2.48
C ALA A 33 -10.24 -21.44 -3.72
N THR A 34 -9.09 -20.77 -3.77
CA THR A 34 -8.09 -20.95 -4.83
C THR A 34 -6.69 -20.99 -4.23
N GLU A 35 -5.79 -21.74 -4.85
CA GLU A 35 -4.35 -21.74 -4.53
C GLU A 35 -3.64 -20.46 -4.98
N ARG A 36 -4.39 -19.52 -5.59
CA ARG A 36 -3.86 -18.26 -6.10
C ARG A 36 -4.02 -17.20 -5.05
N GLU A 37 -2.91 -16.60 -4.66
CA GLU A 37 -2.90 -15.44 -3.80
C GLU A 37 -3.21 -14.21 -4.66
N LEU A 38 -4.37 -13.60 -4.41
CA LEU A 38 -4.90 -12.47 -5.15
C LEU A 38 -5.11 -11.31 -4.18
N PRO A 39 -4.87 -10.06 -4.59
CA PRO A 39 -5.27 -8.90 -3.80
C PRO A 39 -6.79 -8.84 -3.67
N ASP A 40 -7.30 -8.18 -2.63
CA ASP A 40 -8.74 -7.98 -2.48
C ASP A 40 -9.34 -7.16 -3.62
N VAL A 41 -8.65 -6.09 -4.04
CA VAL A 41 -9.12 -5.14 -5.04
C VAL A 41 -8.03 -4.86 -6.08
N LEU A 42 -8.44 -4.80 -7.34
CA LEU A 42 -7.68 -4.24 -8.45
C LEU A 42 -8.39 -2.99 -8.94
N ALA A 43 -7.66 -1.89 -9.08
CA ALA A 43 -8.19 -0.64 -9.57
C ALA A 43 -7.23 -0.04 -10.59
N GLY A 44 -7.75 0.58 -11.65
CA GLY A 44 -6.94 1.41 -12.54
C GLY A 44 -7.74 2.40 -13.36
N ASP A 45 -7.14 3.54 -13.66
CA ASP A 45 -7.75 4.65 -14.43
C ASP A 45 -7.16 4.80 -15.85
N GLY A 46 -6.18 3.95 -16.19
CA GLY A 46 -5.45 3.97 -17.45
C GLY A 46 -4.02 4.50 -17.33
N GLU A 47 -3.71 5.24 -16.27
CA GLU A 47 -2.37 5.75 -15.96
C GLU A 47 -1.81 5.07 -14.70
N GLN A 48 -2.63 4.95 -13.67
CA GLN A 48 -2.32 4.31 -12.41
C GLN A 48 -3.05 2.97 -12.30
N PHE A 49 -2.33 1.96 -11.84
CA PHE A 49 -2.88 0.63 -11.57
C PHE A 49 -2.48 0.24 -10.15
N TYR A 50 -3.45 -0.18 -9.35
CA TYR A 50 -3.29 -0.55 -7.95
C TYR A 50 -3.78 -1.98 -7.71
N ALA A 51 -2.98 -2.74 -6.98
CA ALA A 51 -3.40 -3.96 -6.31
C ALA A 51 -3.47 -3.65 -4.83
N ILE A 52 -4.64 -3.84 -4.24
CA ILE A 52 -4.95 -3.36 -2.89
C ILE A 52 -5.35 -4.54 -2.00
N GLU A 53 -4.64 -4.68 -0.89
CA GLU A 53 -5.04 -5.52 0.24
C GLU A 53 -5.81 -4.66 1.24
N ALA A 54 -7.05 -5.01 1.55
CA ALA A 54 -7.98 -4.16 2.30
C ALA A 54 -8.23 -4.72 3.70
N LYS A 55 -7.72 -4.03 4.74
CA LYS A 55 -7.96 -4.39 6.14
C LYS A 55 -8.86 -3.36 6.80
N SER A 56 -9.87 -3.84 7.53
CA SER A 56 -10.68 -2.97 8.39
C SER A 56 -10.77 -3.51 9.80
N SER A 57 -10.84 -2.63 10.80
CA SER A 57 -10.92 -3.04 12.20
C SER A 57 -11.64 -2.01 13.07
N SER A 58 -12.33 -2.50 14.10
CA SER A 58 -12.81 -1.65 15.20
C SER A 58 -11.85 -1.57 16.38
N GLY A 59 -10.74 -2.31 16.32
CA GLY A 59 -9.65 -2.28 17.29
C GLY A 59 -8.37 -1.74 16.67
N ASP A 60 -7.36 -1.56 17.52
CA ASP A 60 -6.04 -1.02 17.17
C ASP A 60 -4.96 -1.89 17.84
N PRO A 61 -3.92 -2.35 17.13
CA PRO A 61 -3.60 -2.12 15.72
C PRO A 61 -4.25 -3.10 14.73
N ILE A 62 -4.16 -2.77 13.45
CA ILE A 62 -4.42 -3.70 12.33
C ILE A 62 -3.12 -4.46 12.06
N TYR A 63 -3.24 -5.78 11.83
CA TYR A 63 -2.13 -6.65 11.47
C TYR A 63 -2.34 -7.22 10.07
N LEU A 64 -1.22 -7.45 9.37
CA LEU A 64 -1.13 -8.26 8.16
C LEU A 64 -0.08 -9.34 8.36
N THR A 65 -0.29 -10.51 7.79
CA THR A 65 0.73 -11.56 7.81
C THR A 65 1.85 -11.22 6.82
N GLY A 66 3.03 -11.79 7.03
CA GLY A 66 4.12 -11.70 6.05
C GLY A 66 3.70 -12.26 4.69
N GLU A 67 2.99 -13.40 4.70
CA GLU A 67 2.46 -14.07 3.49
C GLU A 67 1.50 -13.17 2.70
N GLU A 68 0.56 -12.47 3.37
CA GLU A 68 -0.36 -11.53 2.71
C GLU A 68 0.41 -10.42 1.97
N VAL A 69 1.46 -9.89 2.60
CA VAL A 69 2.27 -8.82 2.01
C VAL A 69 3.14 -9.33 0.87
N GLU A 70 3.79 -10.48 1.03
CA GLU A 70 4.60 -11.11 -0.01
C GLU A 70 3.76 -11.46 -1.24
N ALA A 71 2.57 -12.03 -1.03
CA ALA A 71 1.61 -12.33 -2.08
C ALA A 71 1.17 -11.07 -2.85
N LEU A 72 0.84 -9.99 -2.12
CA LEU A 72 0.46 -8.72 -2.71
C LEU A 72 1.59 -8.17 -3.59
N ILE A 73 2.83 -8.16 -3.09
CA ILE A 73 4.00 -7.68 -3.83
C ILE A 73 4.23 -8.53 -5.08
N TYR A 74 4.22 -9.86 -4.93
CA TYR A 74 4.40 -10.80 -6.03
C TYR A 74 3.33 -10.60 -7.12
N PHE A 75 2.06 -10.50 -6.72
CA PHE A 75 0.96 -10.25 -7.66
C PHE A 75 1.19 -8.91 -8.39
N SER A 76 1.47 -7.85 -7.63
CA SER A 76 1.62 -6.48 -8.12
C SER A 76 2.73 -6.38 -9.17
N GLN A 77 3.89 -6.98 -8.90
CA GLN A 77 5.03 -7.02 -9.82
C GLN A 77 4.67 -7.74 -11.13
N ASN A 78 4.03 -8.91 -11.05
CA ASN A 78 3.69 -9.69 -12.24
C ASN A 78 2.54 -9.08 -13.05
N PHE A 79 1.61 -8.39 -12.37
CA PHE A 79 0.46 -7.75 -13.02
C PHE A 79 0.82 -6.38 -13.61
N GLY A 80 1.83 -5.69 -13.08
CA GLY A 80 2.15 -4.31 -13.43
C GLY A 80 1.29 -3.30 -12.67
N ALA A 81 0.97 -3.59 -11.41
CA ALA A 81 0.25 -2.69 -10.51
C ALA A 81 1.14 -2.28 -9.33
N LYS A 82 0.83 -1.14 -8.71
CA LYS A 82 1.47 -0.69 -7.47
C LYS A 82 0.81 -1.40 -6.28
N PRO A 83 1.59 -2.05 -5.38
CA PRO A 83 1.03 -2.69 -4.19
C PRO A 83 0.61 -1.63 -3.18
N ARG A 84 -0.59 -1.77 -2.64
CA ARG A 84 -1.15 -0.87 -1.63
C ARG A 84 -1.86 -1.63 -0.54
N ILE A 85 -1.63 -1.23 0.70
CA ILE A 85 -2.36 -1.74 1.86
C ILE A 85 -3.34 -0.65 2.28
N GLY A 86 -4.63 -0.89 2.03
CA GLY A 86 -5.71 -0.03 2.47
C GLY A 86 -6.15 -0.41 3.87
N VAL A 87 -6.05 0.50 4.83
CA VAL A 87 -6.49 0.30 6.21
C VAL A 87 -7.64 1.23 6.56
N ARG A 88 -8.64 0.68 7.25
CA ARG A 88 -9.81 1.44 7.70
C ARG A 88 -10.17 1.13 9.15
N PHE A 89 -9.98 2.11 10.03
CA PHE A 89 -10.41 2.02 11.43
C PHE A 89 -11.87 2.47 11.57
N ASP A 90 -12.58 1.97 12.59
CA ASP A 90 -13.96 2.38 12.82
C ASP A 90 -14.07 3.89 13.07
N ARG A 91 -15.02 4.52 12.36
CA ARG A 91 -15.27 5.98 12.32
C ARG A 91 -14.18 6.84 11.67
N GLU A 92 -13.18 6.23 11.07
CA GLU A 92 -12.19 6.94 10.24
C GLU A 92 -12.43 6.68 8.76
N ASP A 93 -11.71 7.41 7.91
CA ASP A 93 -11.63 7.16 6.47
C ASP A 93 -10.62 6.04 6.14
N TRP A 94 -10.45 5.78 4.84
CA TRP A 94 -9.41 4.89 4.34
C TRP A 94 -8.05 5.60 4.30
N TYR A 95 -7.02 4.86 4.69
CA TYR A 95 -5.63 5.28 4.56
C TYR A 95 -4.86 4.20 3.80
N PHE A 96 -3.95 4.62 2.95
CA PHE A 96 -3.20 3.74 2.06
C PHE A 96 -1.71 3.82 2.33
N PHE A 97 -1.04 2.67 2.24
CA PHE A 97 0.40 2.53 2.49
C PHE A 97 1.07 1.72 1.38
N HIS A 98 2.32 2.04 1.07
CA HIS A 98 3.19 1.05 0.44
C HIS A 98 3.55 -0.02 1.49
N PRO A 99 3.67 -1.32 1.11
CA PRO A 99 4.05 -2.34 2.09
C PRO A 99 5.36 -2.08 2.83
N GLY A 100 6.32 -1.42 2.17
CA GLY A 100 7.60 -1.03 2.76
C GLY A 100 7.50 0.05 3.85
N ASP A 101 6.39 0.77 3.94
CA ASP A 101 6.20 1.85 4.93
C ASP A 101 5.65 1.31 6.26
N LEU A 102 5.23 0.04 6.28
CA LEU A 102 4.61 -0.56 7.45
C LEU A 102 5.63 -1.06 8.46
N TYR A 103 5.26 -0.96 9.75
CA TYR A 103 6.09 -1.53 10.82
C TYR A 103 6.11 -3.06 10.73
N VAL A 104 7.31 -3.62 10.56
CA VAL A 104 7.56 -5.07 10.60
C VAL A 104 7.84 -5.49 12.04
N THR A 105 7.08 -6.46 12.53
CA THR A 105 7.28 -7.08 13.83
C THR A 105 8.40 -8.11 13.77
N ASP A 106 8.97 -8.46 14.93
CA ASP A 106 10.04 -9.48 15.04
C ASP A 106 9.64 -10.85 14.45
N GLY A 107 8.33 -11.12 14.35
CA GLY A 107 7.79 -12.34 13.74
C GLY A 107 7.56 -12.27 12.23
N GLY A 108 7.98 -11.21 11.55
CA GLY A 108 7.80 -11.02 10.10
C GLY A 108 6.39 -10.58 9.68
N ASN A 109 5.49 -10.33 10.63
CA ASN A 109 4.17 -9.75 10.35
C ASN A 109 4.24 -8.23 10.34
N TYR A 110 3.31 -7.61 9.64
CA TYR A 110 3.20 -6.16 9.53
C TYR A 110 2.08 -5.64 10.43
N ARG A 111 2.21 -4.40 10.90
CA ARG A 111 1.12 -3.74 11.65
C ARG A 111 1.04 -2.25 11.36
N VAL A 112 -0.18 -1.73 11.50
CA VAL A 112 -0.47 -0.30 11.44
C VAL A 112 -1.29 0.10 12.65
N LYS A 113 -0.83 1.11 13.38
CA LYS A 113 -1.59 1.73 14.46
C LYS A 113 -2.52 2.80 13.89
N LYS A 114 -3.65 3.04 14.56
CA LYS A 114 -4.59 4.09 14.19
C LYS A 114 -3.94 5.47 14.12
N GLU A 115 -3.11 5.81 15.10
CA GLU A 115 -2.43 7.11 15.14
C GLU A 115 -1.49 7.30 13.94
N THR A 116 -0.71 6.27 13.61
CA THR A 116 0.14 6.23 12.41
C THR A 116 -0.68 6.33 11.12
N ALA A 117 -1.82 5.65 11.06
CA ALA A 117 -2.71 5.72 9.90
C ALA A 117 -3.16 7.16 9.60
N ILE A 118 -3.59 7.88 10.64
CA ILE A 118 -4.08 9.26 10.54
C ILE A 118 -2.94 10.24 10.24
N ALA A 119 -1.77 10.05 10.86
CA ALA A 119 -0.64 10.96 10.71
C ALA A 119 0.04 10.80 9.34
N ASP A 120 0.37 9.57 8.98
CA ASP A 120 1.36 9.26 7.94
C ASP A 120 0.75 8.57 6.73
N GLY A 121 -0.50 8.08 6.82
CA GLY A 121 -1.17 7.43 5.70
C GLY A 121 -1.56 8.42 4.61
N THR A 122 -1.44 7.98 3.36
CA THR A 122 -2.06 8.62 2.19
C THR A 122 -3.57 8.51 2.37
N ASP A 123 -4.26 9.63 2.48
CA ASP A 123 -5.72 9.63 2.57
C ASP A 123 -6.38 9.28 1.22
N PHE A 124 -7.68 9.00 1.24
CA PHE A 124 -8.38 8.59 0.02
C PHE A 124 -8.32 9.64 -1.10
N ALA A 125 -8.43 10.93 -0.77
CA ALA A 125 -8.44 11.99 -1.77
C ALA A 125 -7.07 12.14 -2.45
N GLU A 126 -5.99 11.99 -1.68
CA GLU A 126 -4.63 11.90 -2.19
C GLU A 126 -4.41 10.64 -3.03
N PHE A 127 -4.90 9.49 -2.53
CA PHE A 127 -4.73 8.21 -3.20
C PHE A 127 -5.31 8.17 -4.63
N VAL A 128 -6.43 8.85 -4.84
CA VAL A 128 -7.09 8.97 -6.15
C VAL A 128 -6.64 10.20 -6.95
N GLY A 129 -5.62 10.93 -6.49
CA GLY A 129 -5.05 12.09 -7.20
C GLY A 129 -5.92 13.35 -7.20
N THR A 130 -6.89 13.46 -6.29
CA THR A 130 -7.73 14.67 -6.15
C THR A 130 -7.02 15.78 -5.37
N SER A 131 -6.06 15.41 -4.52
CA SER A 131 -5.24 16.33 -3.73
C SER A 131 -3.84 15.78 -3.55
N GLU A 132 -2.91 16.63 -3.15
CA GLU A 132 -1.55 16.23 -2.77
C GLU A 132 -1.30 16.80 -1.36
N LYS A 133 -0.87 15.94 -0.43
CA LYS A 133 -0.63 16.33 0.96
C LYS A 133 0.73 17.00 1.03
N VAL A 134 0.73 18.32 1.12
CA VAL A 134 1.96 19.11 1.27
C VAL A 134 2.21 19.37 2.76
N THR A 135 3.31 18.83 3.28
CA THR A 135 3.79 19.20 4.61
C THR A 135 4.36 20.62 4.59
N LEU A 136 4.28 21.34 5.71
CA LEU A 136 4.79 22.71 5.79
C LEU A 136 6.30 22.82 5.46
N ASP A 137 7.04 21.72 5.58
CA ASP A 137 8.47 21.63 5.23
C ASP A 137 8.68 21.52 3.70
N GLU A 138 7.73 20.95 2.95
CA GLU A 138 7.81 20.77 1.49
C GLU A 138 7.47 22.04 0.70
N VAL A 139 6.69 22.97 1.26
CA VAL A 139 6.36 24.27 0.63
C VAL A 139 7.62 25.15 0.42
N GLY A 140 8.76 24.78 1.03
CA GLY A 140 10.05 25.46 0.85
C GLY A 140 10.94 24.90 -0.27
N ASN A 141 10.57 23.79 -0.90
CA ASN A 141 11.49 23.00 -1.73
C ASN A 141 10.84 22.56 -3.07
N ASP A 142 10.29 23.51 -3.84
CA ASP A 142 9.81 23.30 -5.22
C ASP A 142 10.98 23.07 -6.21
N ALA A 143 11.82 22.06 -5.94
CA ALA A 143 12.75 21.50 -6.92
C ALA A 143 13.06 20.05 -6.56
N ASP A 144 12.59 19.15 -7.43
CA ASP A 144 12.99 17.74 -7.54
C ASP A 144 12.14 16.72 -6.76
N ASP A 145 10.90 16.50 -7.23
CA ASP A 145 10.01 15.42 -6.78
C ASP A 145 10.35 14.05 -7.42
N GLY A 146 11.62 13.89 -7.81
CA GLY A 146 12.17 12.64 -8.31
C GLY A 146 12.78 11.82 -7.15
N PRO A 147 12.80 10.49 -7.24
CA PRO A 147 13.62 9.70 -6.32
C PRO A 147 15.07 10.17 -6.46
N ASP A 148 15.73 10.39 -5.32
CA ASP A 148 17.12 10.87 -5.27
C ASP A 148 18.00 10.04 -6.22
N GLU A 149 18.65 10.71 -7.18
CA GLU A 149 19.47 10.07 -8.20
C GLU A 149 20.58 9.19 -7.58
N GLU A 150 21.05 9.54 -6.37
CA GLU A 150 22.01 8.75 -5.62
C GLU A 150 21.39 7.45 -5.11
N ILE A 151 20.19 7.52 -4.53
CA ILE A 151 19.43 6.35 -4.10
C ILE A 151 19.18 5.42 -5.30
N LEU A 152 18.72 5.95 -6.43
CA LEU A 152 18.49 5.14 -7.63
C LEU A 152 19.75 4.44 -8.13
N ARG A 153 20.89 5.13 -8.10
CA ARG A 153 22.16 4.55 -8.54
C ARG A 153 22.61 3.41 -7.62
N VAL A 154 22.48 3.57 -6.31
CA VAL A 154 22.82 2.55 -5.32
C VAL A 154 21.91 1.34 -5.48
N LEU A 155 20.59 1.55 -5.58
CA LEU A 155 19.63 0.46 -5.79
C LEU A 155 19.89 -0.33 -7.07
N ASN A 156 20.23 0.34 -8.19
CA ASN A 156 20.62 -0.32 -9.43
C ASN A 156 21.90 -1.17 -9.27
N ALA A 157 22.87 -0.72 -8.47
CA ALA A 157 24.08 -1.48 -8.21
C ALA A 157 23.80 -2.76 -7.40
N VAL A 158 22.87 -2.69 -6.45
CA VAL A 158 22.38 -3.85 -5.69
C VAL A 158 21.65 -4.83 -6.61
N GLU A 159 20.73 -4.33 -7.45
CA GLU A 159 19.98 -5.16 -8.39
C GLU A 159 20.90 -5.90 -9.37
N GLN A 160 21.98 -5.26 -9.82
CA GLN A 160 22.97 -5.86 -10.72
C GLN A 160 23.96 -6.80 -10.02
N GLY A 161 23.87 -6.95 -8.69
CA GLY A 161 24.80 -7.76 -7.88
C GLY A 161 26.21 -7.19 -7.84
N VAL A 162 26.38 -5.90 -8.16
CA VAL A 162 27.66 -5.19 -8.08
C VAL A 162 27.96 -4.78 -6.65
N MET A 163 26.93 -4.60 -5.84
CA MET A 163 26.98 -4.14 -4.46
C MET A 163 26.03 -5.00 -3.62
N ASP A 164 26.40 -5.27 -2.36
CA ASP A 164 25.49 -5.92 -1.43
C ASP A 164 24.63 -4.90 -0.66
N VAL A 165 23.58 -5.38 0.00
CA VAL A 165 22.61 -4.51 0.68
C VAL A 165 23.24 -3.78 1.88
N GLU A 166 24.23 -4.40 2.54
CA GLU A 166 24.90 -3.80 3.71
C GLU A 166 25.83 -2.65 3.27
N GLU A 167 26.52 -2.82 2.15
CA GLU A 167 27.32 -1.79 1.49
C GLU A 167 26.44 -0.65 0.97
N ALA A 168 25.31 -0.97 0.35
CA ALA A 168 24.33 0.02 -0.07
C ALA A 168 23.78 0.85 1.10
N ALA A 169 23.47 0.20 2.23
CA ALA A 169 22.98 0.88 3.42
C ALA A 169 24.02 1.86 4.00
N GLN A 170 25.30 1.51 3.98
CA GLN A 170 26.38 2.40 4.44
C GLN A 170 26.58 3.62 3.54
N ILE A 171 26.25 3.51 2.25
CA ILE A 171 26.38 4.61 1.29
C ILE A 171 25.22 5.62 1.44
N LEU A 172 24.05 5.15 1.89
CA LEU A 172 22.84 5.96 2.04
C LEU A 172 22.62 6.52 3.46
N GLU A 173 23.56 6.27 4.38
CA GLU A 173 23.58 6.76 5.78
C GLU A 173 24.25 8.14 5.89
#